data_AF-A0A9N8W336-F1
#
_entry.id   AF-A0A9N8W336-F1
#
_cell.length_a   1.000
_cell.length_b   1.000
_cell.length_c   1.000
_cell.angle_alpha   90.00
_cell.angle_beta   90.00
_cell.angle_gamma   90.00
#
_symmetry.space_group_name_H-M   'P 1'
#
loop_
_entity.id
_entity.type
_entity.pdbx_description
1 polymer ?
#
loop_
_entity_poly.entity_id
_entity_poly.type
_entity_poly.pdbx_seq_one_letter_code
_entity_poly.pdbx_strand_id
1 'polypeptide(L)'
;MSLVSIDVMLSLFWENNLKRAPREFCYFQALLLQYACYLTMACALCFAIQTYRLLVLYKQETSPFLKKLYYGFIIIYPIVITIILAVPSIRFNAIKPRVMNCDVVDTPVRLIGYSGTNLILSLPGTFISARAAYSVYKHLDQFKTTLGTRDLSMANSHLGSESSEEMGIMSESRSDSPSAQEDPNMKSLQPHNVTPKNRPHPHPNATSRSLSQSTRAKKGINVEHSRSYNVTRRAAIRMVGFSLAFALINITASIGVILRVIANKPNDTDLASNDWVGGLLGIIVYLVFGLPDSVFRVQNI
;
A
#
# COMPACT_ATOMS: atom_id res chain seq x y z
N MET A 1 11.23 -1.98 -12.52
CA MET A 1 12.64 -2.35 -12.29
C MET A 1 13.38 -2.68 -13.58
N SER A 2 12.79 -3.43 -14.53
CA SER A 2 13.48 -3.87 -15.75
C SER A 2 14.10 -2.75 -16.60
N LEU A 3 13.42 -1.59 -16.73
CA LEU A 3 13.93 -0.47 -17.55
C LEU A 3 15.18 0.20 -16.96
N VAL A 4 15.26 0.34 -15.63
CA VAL A 4 16.45 0.89 -14.96
C VAL A 4 17.63 -0.09 -15.07
N SER A 5 17.36 -1.39 -14.99
CA SER A 5 18.40 -2.40 -15.23
C SER A 5 18.92 -2.35 -16.66
N ILE A 6 18.04 -2.13 -17.65
CA ILE A 6 18.44 -1.91 -19.05
C ILE A 6 19.32 -0.67 -19.17
N ASP A 7 18.95 0.45 -18.51
CA ASP A 7 19.75 1.67 -18.49
C ASP A 7 21.18 1.45 -17.97
N VAL A 8 21.31 0.73 -16.84
CA VAL A 8 22.62 0.39 -16.25
C VAL A 8 23.39 -0.56 -17.17
N MET A 9 22.73 -1.55 -17.79
CA MET A 9 23.37 -2.47 -18.73
C MET A 9 23.82 -1.77 -20.01
N LEU A 10 23.11 -0.73 -20.46
CA LEU A 10 23.52 0.11 -21.57
C LEU A 10 24.82 0.86 -21.27
N SER A 11 25.04 1.32 -20.03
CA SER A 11 26.32 1.93 -19.62
C SER A 11 27.52 0.96 -19.71
N LEU A 12 27.30 -0.34 -19.54
CA LEU A 12 28.38 -1.34 -19.59
C LEU A 12 29.01 -1.47 -20.99
N PHE A 13 28.25 -1.20 -22.06
CA PHE A 13 28.77 -1.24 -23.43
C PHE A 13 29.89 -0.21 -23.69
N TRP A 14 29.98 0.85 -22.88
CA TRP A 14 31.01 1.89 -22.97
C TRP A 14 32.05 1.78 -21.84
N GLU A 15 32.21 0.60 -21.23
CA GLU A 15 33.14 0.37 -20.12
C GLU A 15 32.92 1.35 -18.95
N ASN A 16 31.68 1.82 -18.75
CA ASN A 16 31.32 2.87 -17.79
C ASN A 16 32.04 4.23 -18.02
N ASN A 17 32.66 4.45 -19.18
CA ASN A 17 33.27 5.73 -19.53
C ASN A 17 32.37 6.52 -20.49
N LEU A 18 31.28 7.05 -19.94
CA LEU A 18 30.26 7.80 -20.70
C LEU A 18 30.79 9.08 -21.37
N LYS A 19 31.99 9.55 -21.02
CA LYS A 19 32.66 10.65 -21.73
C LYS A 19 33.04 10.28 -23.17
N ARG A 20 33.22 8.99 -23.45
CA ARG A 20 33.53 8.47 -24.79
C ARG A 20 32.27 8.16 -25.61
N ALA A 21 31.10 8.11 -24.97
CA ALA A 21 29.86 7.77 -25.65
C ALA A 21 29.41 8.90 -26.61
N PRO A 22 28.75 8.56 -27.73
CA PRO A 22 28.17 9.57 -28.61
C PRO A 22 27.09 10.37 -27.86
N ARG A 23 26.94 11.65 -28.20
CA ARG A 23 26.04 12.57 -27.47
C ARG A 23 24.60 12.06 -27.52
N GLU A 24 24.21 11.51 -28.65
CA GLU A 24 22.90 10.96 -29.01
C GLU A 24 22.54 9.80 -28.08
N PHE A 25 23.52 8.93 -27.77
CA PHE A 25 23.34 7.87 -26.79
C PHE A 25 23.09 8.45 -25.40
N CYS A 26 23.82 9.50 -25.01
CA CYS A 26 23.64 10.17 -23.73
C CYS A 26 22.24 10.81 -23.60
N TYR A 27 21.72 11.42 -24.67
CA TYR A 27 20.33 11.90 -24.72
C TYR A 27 19.33 10.76 -24.58
N PHE A 28 19.49 9.69 -25.35
CA PHE A 28 18.60 8.53 -25.29
C PHE A 28 18.56 7.91 -23.90
N GLN A 29 19.73 7.67 -23.29
CA GLN A 29 19.86 7.11 -21.95
C GLN A 29 19.17 7.99 -20.91
N ALA A 30 19.46 9.29 -20.89
CA ALA A 30 18.85 10.22 -19.95
C ALA A 30 17.31 10.27 -20.08
N LEU A 31 16.79 10.30 -21.31
CA LEU A 31 15.35 10.30 -21.57
C LEU A 31 14.68 8.96 -21.23
N LEU A 32 15.36 7.83 -21.45
CA LEU A 32 14.87 6.51 -21.09
C LEU A 32 14.76 6.35 -19.58
N LEU A 33 15.79 6.76 -18.84
CA LEU A 33 15.80 6.77 -17.38
C LEU A 33 14.67 7.65 -16.84
N GLN A 34 14.49 8.83 -17.43
CA GLN A 34 13.42 9.77 -17.08
C GLN A 34 12.02 9.16 -17.31
N TYR A 35 11.80 8.55 -18.47
CA TYR A 35 10.57 7.85 -18.79
C TYR A 35 10.27 6.72 -17.79
N ALA A 36 11.28 5.91 -17.44
CA ALA A 36 11.15 4.83 -16.48
C ALA A 36 10.76 5.33 -15.08
N CYS A 37 11.31 6.47 -14.66
CA CYS A 37 10.92 7.13 -13.41
C CYS A 37 9.44 7.54 -13.44
N TYR A 38 8.98 8.20 -14.50
CA TYR A 38 7.58 8.61 -14.60
C TYR A 38 6.59 7.46 -14.68
N LEU A 39 6.95 6.40 -15.41
CA LEU A 39 6.15 5.19 -15.47
C LEU A 39 6.02 4.56 -14.08
N THR A 40 7.12 4.50 -13.33
CA THR A 40 7.13 3.96 -11.96
C THR A 40 6.26 4.82 -11.03
N MET A 41 6.35 6.15 -11.12
CA MET A 41 5.52 7.08 -10.34
C MET A 41 4.03 6.92 -10.66
N ALA A 42 3.66 6.81 -11.94
CA ALA A 42 2.28 6.63 -12.37
C ALA A 42 1.70 5.31 -11.83
N CYS A 43 2.46 4.22 -11.95
CA CYS A 43 2.10 2.92 -11.39
C CYS A 43 1.92 2.99 -9.86
N ALA A 44 2.84 3.64 -9.15
CA ALA A 44 2.78 3.78 -7.69
C ALA A 44 1.53 4.57 -7.25
N LEU A 45 1.19 5.66 -7.95
CA LEU A 45 0.00 6.44 -7.66
C LEU A 45 -1.28 5.64 -7.91
N CYS A 46 -1.38 4.95 -9.06
CA CYS A 46 -2.53 4.07 -9.35
C CYS A 46 -2.70 2.99 -8.29
N PHE A 47 -1.59 2.37 -7.86
CA PHE A 47 -1.58 1.36 -6.81
C PHE A 47 -2.04 1.93 -5.46
N ALA A 48 -1.58 3.13 -5.08
CA ALA A 48 -2.00 3.81 -3.86
C ALA A 48 -3.51 4.09 -3.86
N ILE A 49 -4.05 4.58 -4.99
CA ILE A 49 -5.49 4.85 -5.14
C ILE A 49 -6.28 3.54 -5.04
N GLN A 50 -5.84 2.48 -5.72
CA GLN A 50 -6.52 1.18 -5.66
C GLN A 50 -6.53 0.61 -4.23
N THR A 51 -5.39 0.69 -3.54
CA THR A 51 -5.24 0.25 -2.14
C THR A 51 -6.16 1.04 -1.22
N TYR A 52 -6.23 2.36 -1.38
CA TYR A 52 -7.15 3.20 -0.62
C TYR A 52 -8.61 2.85 -0.85
N ARG A 53 -9.01 2.61 -2.11
CA ARG A 53 -10.39 2.22 -2.43
C ARG A 53 -10.77 0.88 -1.81
N LEU A 54 -9.84 -0.08 -1.79
CA LEU A 54 -10.05 -1.39 -1.20
C LEU A 54 -10.15 -1.32 0.34
N LEU A 55 -9.23 -0.59 0.98
CA LEU A 55 -9.10 -0.59 2.45
C LEU A 55 -10.02 0.42 3.16
N VAL A 56 -10.26 1.58 2.55
CA VAL A 56 -11.01 2.68 3.21
C VAL A 56 -12.46 2.72 2.76
N LEU A 57 -12.72 2.53 1.46
CA LEU A 57 -14.08 2.59 0.91
C LEU A 57 -14.77 1.23 0.88
N TYR A 58 -14.08 0.14 1.21
CA TYR A 58 -14.58 -1.24 1.14
C TYR A 58 -15.24 -1.60 -0.22
N LYS A 59 -14.83 -0.92 -1.30
CA LYS A 59 -15.36 -1.18 -2.63
C LYS A 59 -14.57 -2.29 -3.30
N GLN A 60 -15.18 -3.46 -3.39
CA GLN A 60 -14.55 -4.66 -3.94
C GLN A 60 -14.37 -4.61 -5.46
N GLU A 61 -15.24 -3.88 -6.17
CA GLU A 61 -15.17 -3.76 -7.63
C GLU A 61 -14.74 -2.36 -8.10
N THR A 62 -13.79 -2.35 -9.03
CA THR A 62 -13.39 -1.14 -9.75
C THR A 62 -14.21 -1.03 -11.02
N SER A 63 -14.87 0.11 -11.23
CA SER A 63 -15.65 0.32 -12.44
C SER A 63 -14.77 0.16 -13.69
N PRO A 64 -15.30 -0.42 -14.78
CA PRO A 64 -14.52 -0.65 -16.00
C PRO A 64 -13.96 0.64 -16.60
N PHE A 65 -14.70 1.75 -16.45
CA PHE A 65 -14.23 3.09 -16.83
C PHE A 65 -12.97 3.51 -16.07
N LEU A 66 -12.96 3.34 -14.74
CA LEU A 66 -11.82 3.75 -13.92
C LEU A 66 -10.59 2.87 -14.19
N LYS A 67 -10.79 1.58 -14.47
CA LYS A 67 -9.72 0.69 -14.90
C LYS A 67 -9.10 1.16 -16.22
N LYS A 68 -9.90 1.53 -17.22
CA LYS A 68 -9.42 2.13 -18.47
C LYS A 68 -8.67 3.44 -18.22
N LEU A 69 -9.17 4.28 -17.31
CA LEU A 69 -8.51 5.54 -16.94
C LEU A 69 -7.13 5.30 -16.32
N TYR A 70 -6.97 4.30 -15.45
CA TYR A 70 -5.66 3.97 -14.87
C TYR A 70 -4.66 3.49 -15.91
N TYR A 71 -5.06 2.60 -16.81
CA TYR A 71 -4.16 2.17 -17.90
C TYR A 71 -3.82 3.32 -18.84
N GLY A 72 -4.80 4.16 -19.19
CA GLY A 72 -4.58 5.37 -19.97
C GLY A 72 -3.59 6.31 -19.30
N PHE A 73 -3.76 6.56 -18.00
CA PHE A 73 -2.83 7.37 -17.22
C PHE A 73 -1.42 6.78 -17.20
N ILE A 74 -1.25 5.49 -16.90
CA ILE A 74 0.05 4.81 -16.86
C ILE A 74 0.81 4.92 -18.19
N ILE A 75 0.12 4.92 -19.33
CA ILE A 75 0.75 4.98 -20.66
C ILE A 75 0.97 6.43 -21.12
N ILE A 76 -0.08 7.27 -21.07
CA ILE A 76 -0.08 8.61 -21.66
C ILE A 76 0.77 9.57 -20.82
N TYR A 77 0.64 9.52 -19.49
CA TYR A 77 1.34 10.43 -18.59
C TYR A 77 2.87 10.45 -18.77
N PRO A 78 3.59 9.30 -18.73
CA PRO A 78 5.04 9.32 -18.87
C PRO A 78 5.49 9.77 -20.25
N ILE A 79 4.73 9.47 -21.32
CA ILE A 79 5.04 9.93 -22.68
C ILE A 79 4.97 11.46 -22.75
N VAL A 80 3.85 12.06 -22.33
CA VAL A 80 3.62 13.51 -22.39
C VAL A 80 4.67 14.27 -21.58
N ILE A 81 4.93 13.86 -20.34
CA ILE A 81 5.91 14.55 -19.49
C ILE A 81 7.33 14.37 -20.02
N THR A 82 7.68 13.19 -20.54
CA THR A 82 9.01 12.99 -21.14
C THR A 82 9.23 13.90 -22.35
N ILE A 83 8.21 14.10 -23.20
CA ILE A 83 8.28 15.04 -24.33
C ILE A 83 8.47 16.48 -23.84
N ILE A 84 7.68 16.91 -22.84
CA ILE A 84 7.78 18.26 -22.25
C ILE A 84 9.18 18.55 -21.74
N LEU A 85 9.91 17.52 -21.27
CA LEU A 85 11.27 17.66 -20.76
C LEU A 85 12.35 17.47 -21.80
N ALA A 86 12.12 16.60 -22.77
CA ALA A 86 13.06 16.40 -23.87
C ALA A 86 13.32 17.72 -24.61
N VAL A 87 12.29 18.52 -24.86
CA VAL A 87 12.40 19.81 -25.56
C VAL A 87 13.39 20.78 -24.89
N PRO A 88 13.22 21.19 -23.62
CA PRO A 88 14.19 22.06 -22.95
C PRO A 88 15.54 21.38 -22.74
N SER A 89 15.58 20.08 -22.42
CA SER A 89 16.85 19.37 -22.22
C SER A 89 17.74 19.37 -23.47
N ILE A 90 17.15 19.19 -24.65
CA ILE A 90 17.85 19.27 -25.94
C ILE A 90 18.23 20.71 -26.23
N ARG A 91 17.28 21.66 -26.11
CA ARG A 91 17.51 23.08 -26.46
C ARG A 91 18.62 23.73 -25.64
N PHE A 92 18.73 23.41 -24.35
CA PHE A 92 19.72 24.00 -23.45
C PHE A 92 21.00 23.15 -23.30
N ASN A 93 21.14 22.04 -24.04
CA ASN A 93 22.22 21.07 -23.84
C ASN A 93 22.39 20.69 -22.36
N ALA A 94 21.27 20.46 -21.68
CA ALA A 94 21.22 20.27 -20.24
C ALA A 94 21.71 18.88 -19.81
N ILE A 95 21.76 17.91 -20.73
CA ILE A 95 22.16 16.53 -20.48
C ILE A 95 23.68 16.42 -20.59
N LYS A 96 24.33 15.90 -19.55
CA LYS A 96 25.77 15.66 -19.51
C LYS A 96 26.05 14.29 -18.90
N PRO A 97 27.16 13.64 -19.28
CA PRO A 97 27.57 12.37 -18.68
C PRO A 97 27.94 12.59 -17.20
N ARG A 98 27.37 11.76 -16.32
CA ARG A 98 27.81 11.56 -14.92
C ARG A 98 28.62 10.26 -14.83
N VAL A 99 29.04 9.91 -13.61
CA VAL A 99 29.92 8.76 -13.35
C VAL A 99 29.34 7.44 -13.87
N MET A 100 28.03 7.21 -13.74
CA MET A 100 27.40 5.92 -14.09
C MET A 100 26.29 6.01 -15.14
N ASN A 101 25.75 7.19 -15.40
CA ASN A 101 24.64 7.42 -16.33
C ASN A 101 24.72 8.84 -16.93
N CYS A 102 23.92 9.08 -17.97
CA CYS A 102 23.67 10.42 -18.47
C CYS A 102 22.45 11.02 -17.78
N ASP A 103 22.55 12.27 -17.30
CA ASP A 103 21.48 12.94 -16.55
C ASP A 103 21.41 14.43 -16.90
N VAL A 104 20.29 15.06 -16.58
CA VAL A 104 20.05 16.49 -16.69
C VAL A 104 20.79 17.21 -15.57
N VAL A 105 21.89 17.90 -15.90
CA VAL A 105 22.73 18.61 -14.92
C VAL A 105 22.20 20.01 -14.65
N ASP A 106 21.60 20.64 -15.65
CA ASP A 106 21.11 22.01 -15.54
C ASP A 106 19.97 22.12 -14.52
N THR A 107 20.20 22.95 -13.49
CA THR A 107 19.35 23.07 -12.31
C THR A 107 17.88 23.44 -12.63
N PRO A 108 17.56 24.45 -13.46
CA PRO A 108 16.18 24.80 -13.74
C PRO A 108 15.46 23.72 -14.58
N VAL A 109 16.13 23.12 -15.56
CA VAL A 109 15.54 22.01 -16.35
C VAL A 109 15.32 20.77 -15.47
N ARG A 110 16.23 20.48 -14.53
CA ARG A 110 16.10 19.37 -13.58
C ARG A 110 14.95 19.59 -12.58
N LEU A 111 14.72 20.83 -12.15
CA LEU A 111 13.61 21.20 -11.27
C LEU A 111 12.26 21.01 -11.97
N ILE A 112 12.11 21.50 -13.20
CA ILE A 112 10.90 21.26 -14.00
C ILE A 112 10.77 19.76 -14.35
N GLY A 113 11.92 19.09 -14.46
CA GLY A 113 12.12 17.68 -14.75
C GLY A 113 11.58 16.70 -13.72
N TYR A 114 12.37 15.65 -13.46
CA TYR A 114 11.90 14.60 -12.55
C TYR A 114 11.73 15.14 -11.14
N SER A 115 12.56 16.09 -10.70
CA SER A 115 12.54 16.51 -9.29
C SER A 115 11.21 17.18 -8.93
N GLY A 116 10.79 18.21 -9.68
CA GLY A 116 9.54 18.91 -9.40
C GLY A 116 8.33 18.07 -9.76
N THR A 117 8.35 17.42 -10.94
CA THR A 117 7.20 16.64 -11.38
C THR A 117 6.96 15.41 -10.48
N ASN A 118 8.01 14.70 -10.05
CA ASN A 118 7.84 13.60 -9.10
C ASN A 118 7.37 14.10 -7.74
N LEU A 119 7.84 15.26 -7.28
CA LEU A 119 7.36 15.85 -6.03
C LEU A 119 5.84 16.10 -6.09
N ILE A 120 5.36 16.75 -7.15
CA ILE A 120 3.93 17.07 -7.34
C ILE A 120 3.07 15.80 -7.30
N LEU A 121 3.52 14.70 -7.91
CA LEU A 121 2.77 13.43 -7.91
C LEU A 121 2.95 12.60 -6.65
N SER A 122 4.08 12.75 -5.97
CA SER A 122 4.33 12.05 -4.71
C SER A 122 3.41 12.56 -3.61
N LEU A 123 3.05 13.85 -3.59
CA LEU A 123 2.18 14.43 -2.57
C LEU A 123 0.78 13.76 -2.48
N PRO A 124 -0.02 13.68 -3.56
CA PRO A 124 -1.33 13.03 -3.50
C PRO A 124 -1.21 11.52 -3.20
N GLY A 125 -0.20 10.85 -3.78
CA GLY A 125 0.04 9.43 -3.50
C GLY A 125 0.33 9.18 -2.02
N THR A 126 1.21 10.00 -1.43
CA THR A 126 1.56 9.94 0.00
C THR A 126 0.37 10.21 0.89
N PHE A 127 -0.41 11.24 0.58
CA PHE A 127 -1.60 11.60 1.35
C PHE A 127 -2.63 10.45 1.37
N ILE A 128 -2.92 9.88 0.21
CA ILE A 128 -3.86 8.77 0.06
C ILE A 128 -3.35 7.52 0.81
N SER A 129 -2.07 7.19 0.67
CA SER A 129 -1.45 6.08 1.40
C SER A 129 -1.45 6.27 2.91
N ALA A 130 -1.14 7.48 3.39
CA ALA A 130 -1.17 7.80 4.81
C ALA A 130 -2.58 7.67 5.40
N ARG A 131 -3.60 8.12 4.66
CA ARG A 131 -5.01 7.92 5.05
C ARG A 131 -5.42 6.45 5.09
N ALA A 132 -5.00 5.66 4.09
CA ALA A 132 -5.25 4.21 4.08
C ALA A 132 -4.60 3.52 5.29
N ALA A 133 -3.34 3.87 5.57
CA ALA A 133 -2.61 3.39 6.74
C ALA A 133 -3.34 3.69 8.04
N TYR A 134 -3.71 4.97 8.24
CA TYR A 134 -4.41 5.42 9.43
C TYR A 134 -5.72 4.65 9.65
N SER A 135 -6.48 4.41 8.57
CA SER A 135 -7.72 3.63 8.63
C SER A 135 -7.47 2.18 9.09
N VAL A 136 -6.43 1.53 8.55
CA VAL A 136 -6.05 0.16 8.96
C VAL A 136 -5.61 0.12 10.42
N TYR A 137 -4.78 1.07 10.86
CA TYR A 137 -4.34 1.16 12.26
C TYR A 137 -5.51 1.36 13.22
N LYS A 138 -6.49 2.21 12.86
CA LYS A 138 -7.68 2.43 13.67
C LYS A 138 -8.50 1.15 13.83
N HIS A 139 -8.73 0.39 12.77
CA HIS A 139 -9.46 -0.87 12.86
C HIS A 139 -8.71 -1.91 13.69
N LEU A 140 -7.38 -1.97 13.57
CA LEU A 140 -6.57 -2.88 14.37
C LEU A 140 -6.67 -2.65 15.87
N ASP A 141 -6.72 -1.39 16.28
CA ASP A 141 -6.84 -1.02 17.69
C ASP A 141 -8.20 -1.46 18.27
N GLN A 142 -9.28 -1.30 17.50
CA GLN A 142 -10.62 -1.77 17.87
C GLN A 142 -10.69 -3.30 18.05
N PHE A 143 -9.94 -4.07 17.27
CA PHE A 143 -9.88 -5.52 17.47
C PHE A 143 -9.10 -5.91 18.73
N LYS A 144 -8.03 -5.18 19.06
CA LYS A 144 -7.23 -5.44 20.25
C LYS A 144 -8.04 -5.23 21.54
N THR A 145 -8.83 -4.15 21.60
CA THR A 145 -9.70 -3.89 22.75
C THR A 145 -10.81 -4.93 22.88
N THR A 146 -11.42 -5.34 21.77
CA THR A 146 -12.50 -6.35 21.76
C THR A 146 -12.01 -7.73 22.22
N LEU A 147 -10.80 -8.14 21.83
CA LEU A 147 -10.20 -9.40 22.25
C LEU A 147 -9.83 -9.38 23.75
N GLY A 148 -9.22 -8.29 24.23
CA GLY A 148 -8.85 -8.15 25.65
C GLY A 148 -10.06 -8.25 26.59
N THR A 149 -11.19 -7.64 26.23
CA THR A 149 -12.43 -7.71 27.05
C THR A 149 -13.01 -9.12 27.10
N ARG A 150 -12.91 -9.91 26.03
CA ARG A 150 -13.42 -11.29 25.99
C ARG A 150 -12.60 -12.24 26.87
N ASP A 151 -11.29 -12.10 26.85
CA ASP A 151 -10.40 -12.94 27.67
C ASP A 151 -10.62 -12.68 29.17
N LEU A 152 -10.81 -11.41 29.56
CA LEU A 152 -11.19 -11.06 30.94
C LEU A 152 -12.57 -11.60 31.33
N SER A 153 -13.56 -11.51 30.44
CA SER A 153 -14.90 -12.06 30.71
C SER A 153 -14.89 -13.58 30.88
N MET A 154 -14.09 -14.31 30.10
CA MET A 154 -13.94 -15.76 30.27
C MET A 154 -13.19 -16.11 31.55
N ALA A 155 -12.12 -15.38 31.90
CA ALA A 155 -11.39 -15.58 33.16
C ALA A 155 -12.29 -15.39 34.39
N ASN A 156 -13.12 -14.33 34.41
CA ASN A 156 -14.05 -14.11 35.53
C ASN A 156 -15.18 -15.15 35.60
N SER A 157 -15.65 -15.67 34.46
CA SER A 157 -16.69 -16.72 34.46
C SER A 157 -16.22 -18.04 35.08
N HIS A 158 -14.90 -18.29 35.11
CA HIS A 158 -14.34 -19.51 35.69
C HIS A 158 -14.08 -19.39 37.20
N LEU A 159 -13.91 -18.18 37.73
CA LEU A 159 -13.76 -17.93 39.17
C LEU A 159 -15.12 -17.79 39.90
N GLY A 160 -16.21 -17.51 39.18
CA GLY A 160 -17.54 -17.32 39.77
C GLY A 160 -18.33 -18.61 40.05
N SER A 161 -17.78 -19.79 39.78
CA SER A 161 -18.51 -21.07 39.91
C SER A 161 -18.17 -21.88 41.16
N GLU A 162 -17.35 -21.37 42.09
CA GLU A 162 -16.89 -22.12 43.28
C GLU A 162 -17.40 -21.57 44.62
N SER A 163 -18.26 -20.55 44.65
CA SER A 163 -18.88 -20.11 45.91
C SER A 163 -20.31 -19.61 45.71
N SER A 164 -21.30 -20.47 45.94
CA SER A 164 -22.61 -20.11 46.52
C SER A 164 -23.54 -21.34 46.55
N GLU A 165 -23.36 -22.19 47.56
CA GLU A 165 -24.50 -22.67 48.34
C GLU A 165 -24.67 -21.71 49.52
N GLU A 166 -25.50 -20.68 49.40
CA GLU A 166 -26.24 -20.13 50.55
C GLU A 166 -27.34 -19.15 50.10
N MET A 167 -28.58 -19.49 50.48
CA MET A 167 -29.75 -18.66 50.83
C MET A 167 -29.78 -17.20 50.31
N GLY A 168 -30.75 -16.73 49.53
CA GLY A 168 -32.19 -16.96 49.63
C GLY A 168 -32.89 -15.83 50.37
N ILE A 169 -32.97 -14.60 49.81
CA ILE A 169 -33.93 -13.57 50.25
C ILE A 169 -34.46 -12.79 49.05
N MET A 170 -35.80 -12.75 49.00
CA MET A 170 -36.67 -12.11 48.03
C MET A 170 -36.91 -10.65 48.45
N SER A 171 -36.84 -9.67 47.53
CA SER A 171 -37.42 -8.32 47.73
C SER A 171 -37.60 -7.55 46.40
N GLU A 172 -38.85 -7.55 45.94
CA GLU A 172 -39.73 -6.41 45.62
C GLU A 172 -39.21 -5.08 44.98
N SER A 173 -39.78 -4.80 43.79
CA SER A 173 -40.33 -3.53 43.25
C SER A 173 -39.50 -2.23 43.23
N ARG A 174 -39.29 -1.66 42.03
CA ARG A 174 -39.93 -0.39 41.60
C ARG A 174 -39.71 -0.02 40.12
N SER A 175 -40.73 0.67 39.62
CA SER A 175 -40.97 1.26 38.31
C SER A 175 -40.03 2.40 37.88
N ASP A 176 -39.84 2.56 36.57
CA ASP A 176 -40.28 3.73 35.76
C ASP A 176 -39.34 4.16 34.62
N SER A 177 -39.96 4.13 33.43
CA SER A 177 -39.92 5.08 32.31
C SER A 177 -38.81 5.06 31.24
N PRO A 178 -39.20 5.35 29.96
CA PRO A 178 -38.35 5.19 28.79
C PRO A 178 -37.83 6.53 28.25
N SER A 179 -36.61 6.53 27.73
CA SER A 179 -36.15 7.59 26.83
C SER A 179 -35.52 7.00 25.58
N ALA A 180 -35.93 7.60 24.47
CA ALA A 180 -35.73 7.18 23.10
C ALA A 180 -34.25 7.20 22.69
N GLN A 181 -33.85 6.22 21.88
CA GLN A 181 -32.61 6.28 21.13
C GLN A 181 -32.88 5.82 19.70
N GLU A 182 -32.67 6.76 18.76
CA GLU A 182 -32.79 6.57 17.33
C GLU A 182 -31.73 5.59 16.80
N ASP A 183 -32.18 4.59 16.06
CA ASP A 183 -31.37 3.67 15.27
C ASP A 183 -30.97 4.30 13.93
N PRO A 184 -29.68 4.38 13.58
CA PRO A 184 -29.28 4.45 12.18
C PRO A 184 -29.33 3.05 11.58
N ASN A 185 -30.44 2.81 10.88
CA ASN A 185 -30.73 1.72 9.96
C ASN A 185 -29.55 1.40 9.02
N MET A 186 -28.69 0.47 9.44
CA MET A 186 -27.68 -0.13 8.57
C MET A 186 -28.30 -1.34 7.87
N LYS A 187 -28.90 -1.08 6.70
CA LYS A 187 -29.37 -2.10 5.76
C LYS A 187 -28.24 -3.09 5.46
N SER A 188 -28.31 -4.23 6.12
CA SER A 188 -27.59 -5.45 5.79
C SER A 188 -27.93 -5.83 4.34
N LEU A 189 -26.93 -5.79 3.46
CA LEU A 189 -27.03 -6.38 2.13
C LEU A 189 -27.18 -7.89 2.31
N GLN A 190 -28.39 -8.38 2.04
CA GLN A 190 -28.62 -9.80 1.82
C GLN A 190 -27.83 -10.27 0.59
N PRO A 191 -27.16 -11.44 0.65
CA PRO A 191 -26.62 -12.07 -0.54
C PRO A 191 -27.79 -12.57 -1.39
N HIS A 192 -27.87 -12.08 -2.62
CA HIS A 192 -28.79 -12.59 -3.64
C HIS A 192 -28.45 -14.07 -3.90
N ASN A 193 -29.33 -14.95 -3.41
CA ASN A 193 -29.33 -16.37 -3.75
C ASN A 193 -29.72 -16.51 -5.22
N VAL A 194 -28.80 -17.03 -6.04
CA VAL A 194 -29.06 -17.43 -7.42
C VAL A 194 -29.87 -18.73 -7.39
N THR A 195 -31.06 -18.67 -7.94
CA THR A 195 -32.02 -19.77 -8.08
C THR A 195 -31.45 -20.89 -8.96
N PRO A 196 -31.34 -22.15 -8.49
CA PRO A 196 -31.16 -23.30 -9.37
C PRO A 196 -32.51 -23.74 -9.92
N LYS A 197 -32.60 -23.78 -11.24
CA LYS A 197 -33.76 -24.22 -12.02
C LYS A 197 -33.95 -25.74 -11.89
N ASN A 198 -35.04 -26.12 -11.22
CA ASN A 198 -35.88 -27.33 -11.34
C ASN A 198 -35.26 -28.66 -11.84
N ARG A 199 -35.25 -29.67 -10.96
CA ARG A 199 -35.51 -31.08 -11.32
C ARG A 199 -36.52 -31.72 -10.34
N PRO A 200 -37.35 -32.68 -10.78
CA PRO A 200 -38.46 -33.22 -10.00
C PRO A 200 -38.07 -34.41 -9.10
N HIS A 201 -38.80 -34.53 -7.98
CA HIS A 201 -38.91 -35.63 -6.97
C HIS A 201 -39.31 -37.01 -7.55
N PRO A 202 -39.49 -38.13 -6.76
CA PRO A 202 -39.45 -38.33 -5.29
C PRO A 202 -38.72 -39.63 -4.80
N HIS A 203 -38.45 -39.74 -3.49
CA HIS A 203 -38.87 -40.88 -2.66
C HIS A 203 -38.61 -40.62 -1.15
N PRO A 204 -39.53 -41.03 -0.25
CA PRO A 204 -39.35 -40.94 1.19
C PRO A 204 -38.76 -42.24 1.73
N ASN A 205 -37.79 -42.15 2.64
CA ASN A 205 -37.60 -43.16 3.66
C ASN A 205 -37.07 -42.50 4.92
N ALA A 206 -37.89 -42.60 5.97
CA ALA A 206 -37.57 -42.20 7.32
C ALA A 206 -36.45 -43.06 7.88
N THR A 207 -35.44 -42.45 8.47
CA THR A 207 -34.74 -43.01 9.63
C THR A 207 -34.22 -41.87 10.49
N SER A 208 -34.92 -41.66 11.59
CA SER A 208 -34.54 -40.88 12.75
C SER A 208 -33.32 -41.50 13.44
N ARG A 209 -32.26 -40.71 13.67
CA ARG A 209 -31.28 -40.80 14.78
C ARG A 209 -30.05 -39.92 14.50
N SER A 210 -29.91 -38.82 15.24
CA SER A 210 -28.69 -38.46 16.01
C SER A 210 -28.74 -36.99 16.44
N LEU A 211 -29.39 -36.73 17.57
CA LEU A 211 -29.47 -35.41 18.18
C LEU A 211 -28.41 -35.33 19.30
N SER A 212 -27.10 -35.37 18.97
CA SER A 212 -26.04 -35.32 20.01
C SER A 212 -24.64 -34.87 19.55
N GLN A 213 -24.46 -34.27 18.37
CA GLN A 213 -23.11 -33.99 17.84
C GLN A 213 -22.86 -32.54 17.39
N SER A 214 -23.62 -31.56 17.92
CA SER A 214 -23.58 -30.17 17.43
C SER A 214 -22.77 -29.17 18.27
N THR A 215 -22.07 -29.56 19.34
CA THR A 215 -21.32 -28.61 20.19
C THR A 215 -19.81 -28.60 19.96
N ARG A 216 -19.23 -29.55 19.21
CA ARG A 216 -17.76 -29.61 19.01
C ARG A 216 -17.25 -28.90 17.74
N ALA A 217 -18.13 -28.54 16.81
CA ALA A 217 -17.75 -27.90 15.54
C ALA A 217 -17.52 -26.36 15.62
N LYS A 218 -17.96 -25.68 16.68
CA LYS A 218 -17.79 -24.22 16.82
C LYS A 218 -16.38 -23.77 17.20
N LYS A 219 -15.51 -24.66 17.68
CA LYS A 219 -14.15 -24.28 18.12
C LYS A 219 -13.14 -24.13 16.97
N GLY A 220 -13.39 -24.75 15.81
CA GLY A 220 -12.48 -24.71 14.65
C GLY A 220 -12.58 -23.43 13.81
N ILE A 221 -13.77 -22.86 13.65
CA ILE A 221 -14.04 -21.72 12.75
C ILE A 221 -13.33 -20.43 13.23
N ASN A 222 -13.13 -20.28 14.54
CA ASN A 222 -12.49 -19.08 15.11
C ASN A 222 -10.97 -19.02 14.86
N VAL A 223 -10.30 -20.17 14.69
CA VAL A 223 -8.84 -20.22 14.52
C VAL A 223 -8.43 -19.81 13.11
N GLU A 224 -9.21 -20.21 12.10
CA GLU A 224 -8.90 -19.92 10.70
C GLU A 224 -9.08 -18.43 10.36
N HIS A 225 -10.10 -17.80 10.94
CA HIS A 225 -10.40 -16.38 10.72
C HIS A 225 -9.31 -15.45 11.32
N SER A 226 -8.69 -15.84 12.44
CA SER A 226 -7.59 -15.08 13.04
C SER A 226 -6.30 -15.14 12.20
N ARG A 227 -6.05 -16.28 11.54
CA ARG A 227 -4.87 -16.47 10.69
C ARG A 227 -4.93 -15.62 9.43
N SER A 228 -6.06 -15.62 8.73
CA SER A 228 -6.27 -14.80 7.52
C SER A 228 -6.14 -13.30 7.81
N TYR A 229 -6.66 -12.87 8.97
CA TYR A 229 -6.55 -11.48 9.42
C TYR A 229 -5.10 -11.05 9.65
N ASN A 230 -4.30 -11.86 10.35
CA ASN A 230 -2.89 -11.55 10.63
C ASN A 230 -2.04 -11.45 9.35
N VAL A 231 -2.32 -12.29 8.35
CA VAL A 231 -1.65 -12.24 7.04
C VAL A 231 -1.99 -10.93 6.31
N THR A 232 -3.29 -10.59 6.25
CA THR A 232 -3.77 -9.37 5.57
C THR A 232 -3.24 -8.11 6.23
N ARG A 233 -3.25 -8.07 7.58
CA ARG A 233 -2.66 -6.99 8.37
C ARG A 233 -1.19 -6.76 8.02
N ARG A 234 -0.41 -7.84 7.98
CA ARG A 234 1.03 -7.76 7.73
C ARG A 234 1.32 -7.25 6.32
N ALA A 235 0.56 -7.72 5.33
CA ALA A 235 0.64 -7.22 3.96
C ALA A 235 0.32 -5.72 3.89
N ALA A 236 -0.74 -5.28 4.57
CA ALA A 236 -1.11 -3.87 4.63
C ALA A 236 -0.01 -3.00 5.28
N ILE A 237 0.58 -3.43 6.39
CA ILE A 237 1.68 -2.72 7.05
C ILE A 237 2.90 -2.60 6.11
N ARG A 238 3.25 -3.68 5.41
CA ARG A 238 4.34 -3.69 4.41
C ARG A 238 4.07 -2.68 3.28
N MET A 239 2.85 -2.67 2.73
CA MET A 239 2.46 -1.73 1.67
C MET A 239 2.51 -0.26 2.13
N VAL A 240 2.01 0.01 3.33
CA VAL A 240 2.05 1.35 3.94
C VAL A 240 3.49 1.81 4.17
N GLY A 241 4.31 0.95 4.79
CA GLY A 241 5.71 1.25 5.07
C GLY A 241 6.50 1.54 3.80
N PHE A 242 6.26 0.75 2.74
CA PHE A 242 6.83 1.01 1.42
C PHE A 242 6.39 2.38 0.86
N SER A 243 5.10 2.71 0.90
CA SER A 243 4.63 3.99 0.38
C SER A 243 5.18 5.18 1.17
N LEU A 244 5.31 5.07 2.49
CA LEU A 244 5.86 6.12 3.33
C LEU A 244 7.36 6.31 3.06
N ALA A 245 8.11 5.22 2.98
CA ALA A 245 9.52 5.27 2.61
C ALA A 245 9.72 5.90 1.22
N PHE A 246 8.91 5.49 0.25
CA PHE A 246 8.93 6.07 -1.10
C PHE A 246 8.63 7.56 -1.10
N ALA A 247 7.67 8.02 -0.29
CA ALA A 247 7.37 9.44 -0.12
C ALA A 247 8.56 10.21 0.45
N LEU A 248 9.15 9.71 1.54
CA LEU A 248 10.32 10.33 2.19
C LEU A 248 11.49 10.44 1.22
N ILE A 249 11.75 9.39 0.45
CA ILE A 249 12.77 9.34 -0.59
C ILE A 249 12.54 10.44 -1.63
N ASN A 250 11.32 10.59 -2.14
CA ASN A 250 11.00 11.64 -3.11
C ASN A 250 11.12 13.05 -2.51
N ILE A 251 10.70 13.23 -1.26
CA ILE A 251 10.83 14.50 -0.54
C ILE A 251 12.31 14.85 -0.35
N THR A 252 13.12 13.93 0.18
CA THR A 252 14.56 14.13 0.39
C THR A 252 15.31 14.41 -0.91
N ALA A 253 15.00 13.66 -1.97
CA ALA A 253 15.57 13.90 -3.30
C ALA A 253 15.23 15.29 -3.83
N SER A 254 13.99 15.75 -3.62
CA SER A 254 13.52 17.03 -4.13
C SER A 254 14.02 18.22 -3.32
N ILE A 255 14.08 18.10 -1.98
CA ILE A 255 14.58 19.15 -1.10
C ILE A 255 16.02 19.52 -1.47
N GLY A 256 16.87 18.53 -1.76
CA GLY A 256 18.26 18.78 -2.16
C GLY A 256 18.36 19.64 -3.43
N VAL A 257 17.51 19.36 -4.43
CA VAL A 257 17.45 20.15 -5.67
C VAL A 257 16.91 21.54 -5.40
N ILE A 258 15.81 21.66 -4.64
CA ILE A 258 15.18 22.95 -4.31
C ILE A 258 16.15 23.86 -3.56
N LEU A 259 16.84 23.35 -2.54
CA LEU A 259 17.81 24.13 -1.76
C LEU A 259 18.97 24.64 -2.64
N ARG A 260 19.43 23.83 -3.61
CA ARG A 260 20.48 24.26 -4.56
C ARG A 260 19.99 25.32 -5.53
N VAL A 261 18.74 25.21 -6.00
CA VAL A 261 18.10 26.25 -6.83
C VAL A 261 18.05 27.57 -6.06
N ILE A 262 17.59 27.54 -4.81
CA ILE A 262 17.49 28.74 -3.96
C ILE A 262 18.88 29.34 -3.67
N ALA A 263 19.88 28.49 -3.45
CA ALA A 263 21.25 28.93 -3.19
C ALA A 263 22.02 29.35 -4.47
N ASN A 264 21.41 29.21 -5.65
CA ASN A 264 22.03 29.45 -6.96
C ASN A 264 23.39 28.77 -7.15
N LYS A 265 23.58 27.59 -6.54
CA LYS A 265 24.82 26.81 -6.64
C LYS A 265 24.76 25.85 -7.83
N PRO A 266 25.84 25.73 -8.62
CA PRO A 266 25.90 24.71 -9.67
C PRO A 266 25.78 23.32 -9.05
N ASN A 267 25.18 22.38 -9.78
CA ASN A 267 25.13 20.99 -9.34
C ASN A 267 26.52 20.38 -9.46
N ASP A 268 27.10 19.98 -8.34
CA ASP A 268 28.31 19.16 -8.34
C ASP A 268 28.08 17.88 -9.15
N THR A 269 29.10 17.51 -9.93
CA THR A 269 29.14 16.28 -10.72
C THR A 269 29.40 15.04 -9.88
N ASP A 270 29.76 15.23 -8.61
CA ASP A 270 29.97 14.16 -7.64
C ASP A 270 28.65 13.45 -7.31
N LEU A 271 28.76 12.31 -6.61
CA LEU A 271 27.62 11.47 -6.21
C LEU A 271 26.50 12.35 -5.68
N ALA A 272 25.40 12.38 -6.42
CA ALA A 272 24.29 13.22 -6.05
C ALA A 272 23.43 12.48 -5.02
N SER A 273 22.71 13.24 -4.19
CA SER A 273 21.85 12.68 -3.14
C SER A 273 20.81 11.69 -3.68
N ASN A 274 20.42 11.84 -4.95
CA ASN A 274 19.56 10.89 -5.67
C ASN A 274 20.18 9.48 -5.80
N ASP A 275 21.50 9.36 -5.95
CA ASP A 275 22.19 8.08 -6.09
C ASP A 275 22.08 7.27 -4.79
N TRP A 276 22.34 7.93 -3.65
CA TRP A 276 22.15 7.36 -2.31
C TRP A 276 20.70 6.99 -2.03
N VAL A 277 19.78 7.86 -2.42
CA VAL A 277 18.34 7.65 -2.25
C VAL A 277 17.87 6.44 -3.07
N GLY A 278 18.39 6.24 -4.28
CA GLY A 278 18.10 5.07 -5.10
C GLY A 278 18.60 3.77 -4.46
N GLY A 279 19.83 3.76 -3.94
CA GLY A 279 20.38 2.61 -3.21
C GLY A 279 19.56 2.29 -1.94
N LEU A 280 19.22 3.31 -1.16
CA LEU A 280 18.41 3.18 0.05
C LEU A 280 16.99 2.68 -0.27
N LEU A 281 16.39 3.14 -1.38
CA LEU A 281 15.10 2.64 -1.86
C LEU A 281 15.17 1.13 -2.17
N GLY A 282 16.22 0.69 -2.86
CA GLY A 282 16.42 -0.72 -3.18
C GLY A 282 16.53 -1.58 -1.93
N ILE A 283 17.29 -1.13 -0.93
CA ILE A 283 17.41 -1.80 0.37
C ILE A 283 16.05 -1.87 1.06
N ILE A 284 15.28 -0.78 1.10
CA ILE A 284 13.95 -0.76 1.74
C ILE A 284 12.99 -1.71 1.03
N VAL A 285 12.95 -1.72 -0.31
CA VAL A 285 12.15 -2.67 -1.09
C VAL A 285 12.52 -4.11 -0.74
N TYR A 286 13.82 -4.40 -0.67
CA TYR A 286 14.32 -5.71 -0.29
C TYR A 286 13.91 -6.09 1.15
N LEU A 287 14.01 -5.17 2.11
CA LEU A 287 13.60 -5.43 3.49
C LEU A 287 12.08 -5.64 3.62
N VAL A 288 11.27 -4.90 2.85
CA VAL A 288 9.80 -4.99 2.90
C VAL A 288 9.28 -6.26 2.23
N PHE A 289 9.84 -6.63 1.08
CA PHE A 289 9.31 -7.72 0.23
C PHE A 289 10.20 -8.95 0.17
N GLY A 290 11.51 -8.82 0.37
CA GLY A 290 12.49 -9.91 0.24
C GLY A 290 12.81 -10.66 1.52
N LEU A 291 12.57 -10.08 2.70
CA LEU A 291 12.83 -10.77 3.97
C LEU A 291 11.82 -11.89 4.23
N PRO A 292 12.28 -13.15 4.42
CA PRO A 292 11.39 -14.26 4.71
C PRO A 292 10.70 -14.07 6.06
N ASP A 293 9.44 -14.51 6.13
CA ASP A 293 8.58 -14.33 7.31
C ASP A 293 9.15 -14.93 8.61
N SER A 294 10.11 -15.85 8.50
CA SER A 294 10.82 -16.48 9.61
C SER A 294 11.66 -15.50 10.42
N VAL A 295 12.28 -14.49 9.80
CA VAL A 295 13.19 -13.54 10.47
C VAL A 295 12.46 -12.76 11.56
N PHE A 296 11.20 -12.43 11.31
CA PHE A 296 10.38 -11.68 12.25
C PHE A 296 9.67 -12.55 13.30
N ARG A 297 9.78 -13.87 13.24
CA ARG A 297 9.11 -14.78 14.18
C ARG A 297 9.87 -14.92 15.51
N VAL A 298 11.11 -14.44 15.56
CA VAL A 298 12.05 -14.68 16.67
C VAL A 298 11.85 -13.73 17.87
N GLN A 299 11.03 -12.68 17.76
CA GLN A 299 10.87 -11.68 18.83
C GLN A 299 9.71 -11.92 19.82
N ASN A 300 9.02 -13.06 19.77
CA ASN A 300 7.93 -13.41 20.70
C ASN A 300 8.26 -14.66 21.56
N ILE A 301 9.51 -14.77 22.03
CA ILE A 301 9.92 -15.67 23.11
C ILE A 301 10.34 -14.77 24.27
#